data_AF-A0A4R1MFC7-F1
#
_entry.id   AF-A0A4R1MFC7-F1
#
_cell.length_a   1.000
_cell.length_b   1.000
_cell.length_c   1.000
_cell.angle_alpha   90.00
_cell.angle_beta   90.00
_cell.angle_gamma   90.00
#
_symmetry.space_group_name_H-M   'P 1'
#
loop_
_entity.id
_entity.type
_entity.pdbx_description
1 polymer ?
#
loop_
_entity_poly.entity_id
_entity_poly.type
_entity_poly.pdbx_seq_one_letter_code
_entity_poly.pdbx_strand_id
1 'polypeptide(L)'
;MKNLPAYEPPVDENQLLLKWIRRARESQMSHYDMADLLSARDRQVGWLVTALTAFVGTAVFASLNLSAVSPGLRIFIGFVSVTAAVSAALQTFLRYAERAEKHRAAGARYGAVRRRLEAIFAGDADARDGHYLTAIRDELDRLAEDSPNVPPRVFYRTQRTLSADRQRNRDN
;
A
#
# COMPACT_ATOMS: atom_id res chain seq x y z
N MET A 1 11.40 8.37 23.61
CA MET A 1 10.88 7.07 23.15
C MET A 1 9.52 6.89 23.82
N LYS A 2 8.44 6.61 23.09
CA LYS A 2 7.15 6.28 23.73
C LYS A 2 7.33 4.95 24.47
N ASN A 3 7.03 4.91 25.76
CA ASN A 3 7.00 3.66 26.52
C ASN A 3 6.01 2.71 25.84
N LEU A 4 6.52 1.66 25.22
CA LEU A 4 5.68 0.60 24.71
C LEU A 4 5.10 -0.13 25.93
N PRO A 5 3.79 -0.44 25.96
CA PRO A 5 3.23 -1.24 27.04
C PRO A 5 3.98 -2.58 27.11
N ALA A 6 4.08 -3.14 28.31
CA ALA A 6 4.73 -4.43 28.53
C ALA A 6 4.09 -5.48 27.60
N TYR A 7 4.92 -6.23 26.86
CA TYR A 7 4.43 -7.31 26.03
C TYR A 7 4.11 -8.51 26.92
N GLU A 8 2.83 -8.87 26.96
CA GLU A 8 2.37 -10.09 27.61
C GLU A 8 2.13 -11.17 26.54
N PRO A 9 2.74 -12.35 26.63
CA PRO A 9 2.45 -13.46 25.74
C PRO A 9 1.02 -14.00 25.99
N PRO A 10 0.35 -14.59 24.98
CA PRO A 10 -0.93 -15.26 25.20
C PRO A 10 -0.73 -16.47 26.12
N VAL A 11 -1.67 -16.70 27.04
CA VAL A 11 -1.63 -17.83 27.99
C VAL A 11 -2.49 -19.02 27.57
N ASP A 12 -3.39 -18.82 26.61
CA ASP A 12 -4.28 -19.84 26.06
C ASP A 12 -4.48 -19.66 24.54
N GLU A 13 -5.08 -20.68 23.92
CA GLU A 13 -5.34 -20.73 22.48
C GLU A 13 -6.26 -19.59 22.00
N ASN A 14 -7.31 -19.26 22.76
CA ASN A 14 -8.24 -18.20 22.38
C ASN A 14 -7.54 -16.83 22.34
N GLN A 15 -6.68 -16.55 23.32
CA GLN A 15 -5.86 -15.35 23.34
C GLN A 15 -4.83 -15.32 22.21
N LEU A 16 -4.24 -16.47 21.87
CA LEU A 16 -3.32 -16.59 20.74
C LEU A 16 -4.03 -16.26 19.43
N LEU A 17 -5.19 -16.88 19.18
CA LEU A 17 -6.00 -16.65 17.99
C LEU A 17 -6.43 -15.19 17.88
N LEU A 18 -6.93 -14.59 18.96
CA LEU A 18 -7.31 -13.16 18.97
C LEU A 18 -6.11 -12.25 18.66
N LYS A 19 -4.93 -12.56 19.20
CA LYS A 19 -3.70 -11.80 18.90
C LYS A 19 -3.31 -11.96 17.43
N TRP A 20 -3.41 -13.16 16.85
CA TRP A 20 -3.12 -13.41 15.44
C TRP A 20 -4.14 -12.75 14.51
N ILE A 21 -5.44 -12.84 14.79
CA ILE A 21 -6.51 -12.14 14.05
C ILE A 21 -6.23 -10.64 14.03
N ARG A 22 -5.90 -10.06 15.20
CA ARG A 22 -5.57 -8.65 15.29
C ARG A 22 -4.36 -8.28 14.45
N ARG A 23 -3.26 -9.03 14.56
CA ARG A 23 -2.03 -8.79 13.78
C ARG A 23 -2.28 -8.93 12.28
N ALA A 24 -2.99 -9.98 11.85
CA ALA A 24 -3.35 -10.19 10.46
C ALA A 24 -4.22 -9.05 9.91
N ARG A 25 -5.18 -8.53 10.70
CA ARG A 25 -5.98 -7.36 10.35
C ARG A 25 -5.13 -6.10 10.20
N GLU A 26 -4.23 -5.83 11.16
CA GLU A 26 -3.34 -4.68 11.13
C GLU A 26 -2.40 -4.74 9.91
N SER A 27 -1.81 -5.89 9.62
CA SER A 27 -0.98 -6.10 8.42
C SER A 27 -1.80 -5.94 7.14
N GLN A 28 -2.95 -6.61 7.01
CA GLN A 28 -3.85 -6.51 5.86
C GLN A 28 -4.16 -5.06 5.52
N MET A 29 -4.65 -4.29 6.50
CA MET A 29 -5.06 -2.90 6.27
C MET A 29 -3.87 -2.00 5.96
N SER A 30 -2.71 -2.24 6.60
CA SER A 30 -1.51 -1.42 6.35
C SER A 30 -0.97 -1.65 4.93
N HIS A 31 -1.10 -2.88 4.42
CA HIS A 31 -0.79 -3.20 3.04
C HIS A 31 -1.76 -2.53 2.05
N TYR A 32 -3.07 -2.56 2.31
CA TYR A 32 -4.03 -1.84 1.45
C TYR A 32 -3.81 -0.32 1.47
N ASP A 33 -3.59 0.29 2.63
CA ASP A 33 -3.29 1.72 2.73
C ASP A 33 -2.03 2.09 1.93
N MET A 34 -1.00 1.23 1.95
CA MET A 34 0.21 1.43 1.17
C MET A 34 -0.04 1.25 -0.34
N ALA A 35 -0.86 0.27 -0.73
CA ALA A 35 -1.26 0.07 -2.11
C ALA A 35 -2.02 1.28 -2.66
N ASP A 36 -2.96 1.83 -1.90
CA ASP A 36 -3.73 3.01 -2.31
C ASP A 36 -2.85 4.24 -2.45
N LEU A 37 -1.94 4.47 -1.49
CA LEU A 37 -0.98 5.56 -1.54
C LEU A 37 -0.05 5.46 -2.76
N LEU A 38 0.44 4.26 -3.08
CA LEU A 38 1.27 4.05 -4.27
C LEU A 38 0.46 4.22 -5.56
N SER A 39 -0.78 3.73 -5.59
CA SER A 39 -1.69 3.90 -6.74
C SER A 39 -2.01 5.37 -7.00
N ALA A 40 -2.20 6.16 -5.95
CA ALA A 40 -2.42 7.60 -6.06
C ALA A 40 -1.19 8.31 -6.63
N ARG A 41 0.01 7.95 -6.17
CA ARG A 41 1.27 8.51 -6.69
C ARG A 41 1.53 8.13 -8.14
N ASP A 42 1.30 6.87 -8.49
CA ASP A 42 1.42 6.38 -9.87
C ASP A 42 0.55 7.23 -10.82
N ARG A 43 -0.73 7.39 -10.45
CA ARG A 43 -1.69 8.19 -11.20
C ARG A 43 -1.30 9.66 -11.28
N GLN A 44 -0.82 10.25 -10.18
CA GLN A 44 -0.39 11.65 -10.15
C GLN A 44 0.79 11.91 -11.09
N VAL A 45 1.81 11.04 -11.07
CA VAL A 45 2.95 11.13 -11.98
C VAL A 45 2.51 10.89 -13.42
N GLY A 46 1.65 9.89 -13.67
CA GLY A 46 1.10 9.62 -14.99
C GLY A 46 0.34 10.81 -15.58
N TRP A 47 -0.50 11.49 -14.78
CA TRP A 47 -1.17 12.72 -15.21
C TRP A 47 -0.20 13.85 -15.53
N LEU A 48 0.81 14.05 -14.69
CA LEU A 48 1.84 15.07 -14.93
C LEU A 48 2.59 14.80 -16.24
N VAL A 49 3.08 13.58 -16.45
CA VAL A 49 3.78 13.19 -17.69
C VAL A 49 2.89 13.38 -18.91
N THR A 50 1.62 12.98 -18.83
CA THR A 50 0.65 13.11 -19.93
C THR A 50 0.44 14.58 -20.29
N ALA A 51 0.23 15.45 -19.30
CA ALA A 51 0.02 16.87 -19.54
C ALA A 51 1.26 17.55 -20.15
N LEU A 52 2.45 17.27 -19.60
CA LEU A 52 3.70 17.86 -20.08
C LEU A 52 4.02 17.38 -21.50
N THR A 53 3.85 16.10 -21.79
CA THR A 53 4.13 15.55 -23.13
C THR A 53 3.13 16.06 -24.17
N ALA A 54 1.84 16.16 -23.82
CA ALA A 54 0.84 16.78 -24.68
C ALA A 54 1.19 18.25 -24.98
N PHE A 55 1.54 19.04 -23.95
CA PHE A 55 1.96 20.42 -24.13
C PHE A 55 3.18 20.53 -25.05
N VAL A 56 4.23 19.74 -24.82
CA VAL A 56 5.45 19.75 -25.64
C VAL A 56 5.13 19.36 -27.08
N GLY A 57 4.32 18.32 -27.30
CA GLY A 57 3.87 17.91 -28.64
C GLY A 57 3.14 19.04 -29.35
N THR A 58 2.13 19.63 -28.72
CA THR A 58 1.38 20.78 -29.27
C THR A 58 2.30 21.97 -29.57
N ALA A 59 3.21 22.32 -28.66
CA ALA A 59 4.11 23.44 -28.82
C ALA A 59 5.09 23.25 -30.00
N VAL A 60 5.61 22.02 -30.17
CA VAL A 60 6.47 21.66 -31.30
C VAL A 60 5.69 21.77 -32.61
N PHE A 61 4.48 21.20 -32.71
CA PHE A 61 3.66 21.31 -33.92
C PHE A 61 3.24 22.75 -34.24
N ALA A 62 2.87 23.54 -33.22
CA ALA A 62 2.55 24.94 -33.41
C ALA A 62 3.75 25.74 -33.93
N SER A 63 4.97 25.43 -33.45
CA SER A 63 6.19 26.10 -33.91
C SER A 63 6.52 25.87 -35.39
N LEU A 64 5.98 24.82 -36.01
CA LEU A 64 6.14 24.58 -37.46
C LEU A 64 5.33 25.57 -38.31
N ASN A 65 4.22 26.08 -37.77
CA ASN A 65 3.30 26.96 -38.50
C ASN A 65 3.50 28.44 -38.15
N LEU A 66 4.11 28.72 -37.00
CA LEU A 66 4.36 30.08 -36.52
C LEU A 66 5.68 30.61 -37.08
N SER A 67 5.62 31.64 -37.92
CA SER A 67 6.78 32.24 -38.59
C SER A 67 7.81 32.84 -37.62
N ALA A 68 7.41 33.16 -36.38
CA ALA A 68 8.30 33.64 -35.33
C ALA A 68 7.84 33.19 -33.94
N VAL A 69 8.54 32.20 -33.36
CA VAL A 69 8.44 31.86 -31.93
C VAL A 69 9.52 32.62 -31.18
N SER A 70 9.15 33.38 -30.14
CA SER A 70 10.10 34.18 -29.37
C SER A 70 11.18 33.31 -28.70
N PRO A 71 12.43 33.79 -28.55
CA PRO A 71 13.50 33.02 -27.90
C PRO A 71 13.13 32.56 -26.47
N GLY A 72 12.46 33.40 -25.70
CA GLY A 72 12.00 33.06 -24.36
C GLY A 72 11.01 31.88 -24.34
N LEU A 73 10.06 31.86 -25.29
CA LEU A 73 9.11 30.75 -25.42
C LEU A 73 9.81 29.45 -25.84
N ARG A 74 10.83 29.51 -26.71
CA ARG A 74 11.63 28.33 -27.09
C ARG A 74 12.37 27.73 -25.89
N ILE A 75 12.99 28.57 -25.06
CA ILE A 75 13.67 28.12 -23.83
C ILE A 75 12.67 27.47 -22.87
N PHE A 76 11.49 28.08 -22.71
CA PHE A 76 10.43 27.51 -21.86
C PHE A 76 9.96 26.15 -22.36
N ILE A 77 9.68 25.99 -23.66
CA ILE A 77 9.31 24.70 -24.25
C ILE A 77 10.40 23.66 -24.04
N GLY A 78 11.68 24.03 -24.21
CA GLY A 78 12.81 23.15 -23.95
C GLY A 78 12.87 22.68 -22.49
N PHE A 79 12.66 23.58 -21.53
CA PHE A 79 12.61 23.25 -20.11
C PHE A 79 11.45 22.29 -19.78
N VAL A 80 10.26 22.56 -20.32
CA VAL A 80 9.08 21.67 -20.13
C VAL A 80 9.35 20.29 -20.74
N SER A 81 10.01 20.22 -21.89
CA SER A 81 10.40 18.96 -22.54
C SER A 81 11.33 18.12 -21.68
N VAL A 82 12.40 18.73 -21.12
CA VAL A 82 13.31 18.05 -20.20
C VAL A 82 12.57 17.56 -18.95
N THR A 83 11.69 18.40 -18.39
CA THR A 83 10.87 18.04 -17.23
C THR A 83 9.93 16.86 -17.52
N ALA A 84 9.32 16.84 -18.70
CA ALA A 84 8.48 15.73 -19.16
C ALA A 84 9.27 14.42 -19.24
N ALA A 85 10.45 14.47 -19.87
CA ALA A 85 11.33 13.31 -20.04
C ALA A 85 11.81 12.75 -18.68
N VAL A 86 12.26 13.62 -17.77
CA VAL A 86 12.67 13.23 -16.42
C VAL A 86 11.50 12.61 -15.64
N SER A 87 10.31 13.22 -15.71
CA SER A 87 9.12 12.71 -15.03
C SER A 87 8.71 11.33 -15.56
N ALA A 88 8.79 11.12 -16.87
CA ALA A 88 8.52 9.83 -17.50
C ALA A 88 9.53 8.77 -17.04
N ALA A 89 10.82 9.11 -17.02
CA ALA A 89 11.86 8.21 -16.51
C ALA A 89 11.61 7.84 -15.03
N LEU A 90 11.28 8.82 -14.19
CA LEU A 90 10.92 8.59 -12.78
C LEU A 90 9.73 7.65 -12.65
N GLN A 91 8.69 7.80 -13.48
CA GLN A 91 7.54 6.90 -13.49
C GLN A 91 7.97 5.45 -13.72
N THR A 92 8.84 5.21 -14.71
CA THR A 92 9.38 3.88 -15.02
C THR A 92 10.24 3.31 -13.90
N PHE A 93 11.13 4.10 -13.31
CA PHE A 93 12.05 3.63 -12.27
C PHE A 93 11.39 3.42 -10.91
N LEU A 94 10.40 4.25 -10.54
CA LEU A 94 9.77 4.19 -9.22
C LEU A 94 8.77 3.03 -9.08
N ARG A 95 8.27 2.50 -10.22
CA ARG A 95 7.42 1.31 -10.34
C ARG A 95 6.25 1.32 -9.35
N TYR A 96 5.58 2.47 -9.22
CA TYR A 96 4.53 2.65 -8.21
C TYR A 96 3.36 1.69 -8.40
N ALA A 97 2.86 1.52 -9.63
CA ALA A 97 1.80 0.55 -9.93
C ALA A 97 2.14 -0.89 -9.49
N GLU A 98 3.33 -1.38 -9.83
CA GLU A 98 3.75 -2.74 -9.46
C GLU A 98 3.91 -2.90 -7.95
N ARG A 99 4.54 -1.93 -7.29
CA ARG A 99 4.68 -1.95 -5.83
C ARG A 99 3.32 -1.93 -5.16
N ALA A 100 2.38 -1.15 -5.70
CA ALA A 100 1.00 -1.14 -5.21
C ALA A 100 0.38 -2.53 -5.31
N GLU A 101 0.53 -3.21 -6.46
CA GLU A 101 0.02 -4.57 -6.65
C GLU A 101 0.63 -5.58 -5.67
N LYS A 102 1.95 -5.52 -5.42
CA LYS A 102 2.59 -6.36 -4.40
C LYS A 102 1.99 -6.15 -3.02
N HIS A 103 1.69 -4.89 -2.65
CA HIS A 103 0.99 -4.61 -1.41
C HIS A 103 -0.48 -5.09 -1.43
N ARG A 104 -1.23 -4.97 -2.54
CA ARG A 104 -2.60 -5.51 -2.65
C ARG A 104 -2.62 -7.03 -2.47
N ALA A 105 -1.70 -7.74 -3.12
CA ALA A 105 -1.55 -9.18 -3.02
C ALA A 105 -1.23 -9.61 -1.57
N ALA A 106 -0.29 -8.94 -0.91
CA ALA A 106 0.01 -9.18 0.51
C ALA A 106 -1.21 -8.91 1.40
N GLY A 107 -1.92 -7.79 1.19
CA GLY A 107 -3.15 -7.47 1.89
C GLY A 107 -4.23 -8.55 1.73
N ALA A 108 -4.43 -9.05 0.51
CA ALA A 108 -5.37 -10.13 0.23
C ALA A 108 -4.99 -11.45 0.93
N ARG A 109 -3.70 -11.82 0.91
CA ARG A 109 -3.18 -13.01 1.63
C ARG A 109 -3.40 -12.89 3.13
N TYR A 110 -3.03 -11.76 3.75
CA TYR A 110 -3.30 -11.54 5.18
C TYR A 110 -4.79 -11.57 5.49
N GLY A 111 -5.64 -11.05 4.60
CA GLY A 111 -7.09 -11.12 4.74
C GLY A 111 -7.65 -12.54 4.67
N ALA A 112 -7.07 -13.42 3.85
CA ALA A 112 -7.44 -14.83 3.79
C ALA A 112 -7.08 -15.55 5.10
N VAL A 113 -5.87 -15.37 5.61
CA VAL A 113 -5.44 -15.93 6.90
C VAL A 113 -6.30 -15.40 8.05
N ARG A 114 -6.63 -14.10 8.03
CA ARG A 114 -7.51 -13.48 9.04
C ARG A 114 -8.89 -14.17 9.06
N ARG A 115 -9.52 -14.36 7.89
CA ARG A 115 -10.84 -15.03 7.80
C ARG A 115 -10.77 -16.48 8.27
N ARG A 116 -9.68 -17.20 7.94
CA ARG A 116 -9.45 -18.57 8.44
C ARG A 116 -9.36 -18.60 9.96
N LEU A 117 -8.60 -17.68 10.54
CA LEU A 117 -8.50 -17.53 12.01
C LEU A 117 -9.84 -17.16 12.66
N GLU A 118 -10.61 -16.27 12.03
CA GLU A 118 -11.96 -15.89 12.48
C GLU A 118 -12.91 -17.10 12.49
N ALA A 119 -12.87 -17.97 11.47
CA ALA A 119 -13.68 -19.20 11.42
C ALA A 119 -13.32 -20.19 12.55
N ILE A 120 -12.02 -20.42 12.77
CA ILE A 120 -11.53 -21.28 13.86
C ILE A 120 -11.94 -20.75 15.24
N PHE A 121 -11.84 -19.43 15.41
CA PHE A 121 -12.23 -18.76 16.65
C PHE A 121 -13.74 -18.84 16.88
N ALA A 122 -14.55 -18.79 15.82
CA ALA A 122 -16.00 -18.96 15.88
C ALA A 122 -16.46 -20.41 16.16
N GLY A 123 -15.53 -21.37 16.25
CA GLY A 123 -15.83 -22.75 16.60
C GLY A 123 -16.21 -23.63 15.41
N ASP A 124 -15.77 -23.28 14.20
CA ASP A 124 -15.88 -24.16 13.04
C ASP A 124 -15.10 -25.46 13.28
N ALA A 125 -15.82 -26.58 13.45
CA ALA A 125 -15.26 -27.88 13.82
C ALA A 125 -14.36 -28.45 12.72
N ASP A 126 -14.67 -28.17 11.45
CA ASP A 126 -13.87 -28.63 10.30
C ASP A 126 -12.57 -27.83 10.16
N ALA A 127 -12.48 -26.66 10.80
CA ALA A 127 -11.31 -25.80 10.75
C ALA A 127 -10.23 -26.13 11.81
N ARG A 128 -10.55 -27.00 12.78
CA ARG A 128 -9.66 -27.43 13.88
C ARG A 128 -9.11 -28.83 13.64
N ASP A 129 -8.32 -29.00 12.59
CA ASP A 129 -7.51 -30.22 12.41
C ASP A 129 -6.39 -30.32 13.50
N GLY A 130 -5.75 -31.47 13.67
CA GLY A 130 -4.74 -31.66 14.72
C GLY A 130 -3.49 -30.77 14.63
N HIS A 131 -3.28 -30.05 13.52
CA HIS A 131 -2.07 -29.27 13.24
C HIS A 131 -2.35 -27.83 12.81
N TYR A 132 -3.59 -27.35 12.97
CA TYR A 132 -4.05 -26.11 12.37
C TYR A 132 -3.26 -24.89 12.87
N LEU A 133 -2.88 -24.86 14.15
CA LEU A 133 -2.07 -23.78 14.73
C LEU A 133 -0.70 -23.68 14.09
N THR A 134 -0.03 -24.82 13.89
CA THR A 134 1.27 -24.89 13.22
C THR A 134 1.14 -24.44 11.77
N ALA A 135 0.11 -24.93 11.06
CA ALA A 135 -0.14 -24.56 9.68
C ALA A 135 -0.37 -23.04 9.50
N ILE A 136 -1.13 -22.41 10.40
CA ILE A 136 -1.37 -20.97 10.35
C ILE A 136 -0.13 -20.18 10.75
N ARG A 137 0.63 -20.63 11.75
CA ARG A 137 1.91 -19.99 12.11
C ARG A 137 2.84 -19.96 10.91
N ASP A 138 3.06 -21.12 10.28
CA ASP A 138 3.97 -21.25 9.15
C ASP A 138 3.44 -20.48 7.92
N GLU A 139 2.12 -20.31 7.77
CA GLU A 139 1.52 -19.44 6.76
C GLU A 139 1.75 -17.95 7.06
N LEU A 140 1.58 -17.51 8.31
CA LEU A 140 1.84 -16.14 8.75
C LEU A 140 3.32 -15.76 8.61
N ASP A 141 4.22 -16.68 8.96
CA ASP A 141 5.67 -16.49 8.87
C ASP A 141 6.10 -16.34 7.40
N ARG A 142 5.63 -17.23 6.52
CA ARG A 142 5.85 -17.10 5.07
C ARG A 142 5.28 -15.80 4.51
N LEU A 143 4.08 -15.40 4.95
CA LEU A 143 3.50 -14.10 4.55
C LEU A 143 4.40 -12.94 4.98
N ALA A 144 4.94 -12.97 6.19
CA ALA A 144 5.80 -11.91 6.71
C ALA A 144 7.13 -11.83 5.95
N GLU A 145 7.70 -12.97 5.55
CA GLU A 145 8.93 -13.05 4.75
C GLU A 145 8.72 -12.56 3.31
N ASP A 146 7.62 -12.97 2.67
CA ASP A 146 7.32 -12.63 1.26
C ASP A 146 6.82 -11.18 1.08
N SER A 147 6.26 -10.59 2.13
CA SER A 147 5.54 -9.33 2.03
C SER A 147 6.47 -8.12 1.88
N PRO A 148 6.14 -7.16 1.00
CA PRO A 148 6.89 -5.92 0.93
C PRO A 148 6.79 -5.13 2.24
N ASN A 149 7.90 -4.55 2.69
CA ASN A 149 7.93 -3.76 3.91
C ASN A 149 6.93 -2.57 3.87
N VAL A 150 6.10 -2.45 4.91
CA VAL A 150 5.22 -1.30 5.09
C VAL A 150 5.92 -0.25 5.96
N PRO A 151 6.12 0.99 5.48
CA PRO A 151 6.79 2.03 6.26
C PRO A 151 6.08 2.31 7.61
N PRO A 152 6.82 2.55 8.72
CA PRO A 152 6.23 2.74 10.04
C PRO A 152 5.17 3.84 10.09
N ARG A 153 5.34 4.92 9.31
CA ARG A 153 4.35 6.01 9.22
C ARG A 153 2.98 5.55 8.71
N VAL A 154 2.95 4.59 7.77
CA VAL A 154 1.71 4.04 7.21
C VAL A 154 1.12 3.09 8.22
N PHE A 155 1.92 2.14 8.70
CA PHE A 155 1.51 1.16 9.70
C PHE A 155 0.90 1.80 10.97
N TYR A 156 1.58 2.77 11.57
CA TYR A 156 1.05 3.46 12.77
C TYR A 156 -0.17 4.32 12.48
N ARG A 157 -0.29 4.88 11.26
CA ARG A 157 -1.50 5.59 10.85
C ARG A 157 -2.67 4.62 10.77
N THR A 158 -2.50 3.48 10.10
CA THR A 158 -3.51 2.43 9.99
C THR A 158 -3.94 1.94 11.38
N GLN A 159 -3.00 1.61 12.26
CA GLN A 159 -3.32 1.16 13.63
C GLN A 159 -4.15 2.18 14.42
N ARG A 160 -3.87 3.48 14.27
CA ARG A 160 -4.65 4.54 14.92
C ARG A 160 -6.08 4.59 14.40
N THR A 161 -6.26 4.50 13.08
CA THR A 161 -7.60 4.44 12.45
C THR A 161 -8.37 3.23 12.98
N LEU A 162 -7.77 2.04 12.94
CA LEU A 162 -8.41 0.81 13.41
C LEU A 162 -8.77 0.84 14.91
N SER A 163 -7.95 1.51 15.72
CA SER A 163 -8.20 1.67 17.16
C SER A 163 -9.33 2.66 17.44
N ALA A 164 -9.37 3.79 16.70
CA ALA A 164 -10.43 4.78 16.82
C ALA A 164 -11.79 4.22 16.41
N ASP A 165 -11.84 3.41 15.35
CA ASP A 165 -13.08 2.76 14.89
C ASP A 165 -13.58 1.72 15.91
N ARG A 166 -12.66 0.98 16.55
CA ARG A 166 -13.01 0.06 17.64
C ARG A 166 -13.62 0.79 18.83
N GLN A 167 -13.07 1.96 19.20
CA GLN A 167 -13.58 2.74 20.31
C GLN A 167 -14.98 3.27 20.02
N ARG A 168 -15.21 3.84 18.83
CA ARG A 168 -16.54 4.29 18.39
C ARG A 168 -17.60 3.19 18.43
N ASN A 169 -17.27 1.98 18.01
CA ASN A 169 -18.21 0.85 18.05
C ASN A 169 -18.50 0.32 19.47
N ARG A 170 -17.74 0.73 20.49
CA ARG A 170 -18.01 0.37 21.90
C ARG A 170 -18.88 1.40 22.61
N ASP A 171 -18.82 2.65 22.15
CA ASP A 171 -19.49 3.79 22.75
C ASP A 171 -20.91 4.01 22.16
N ASN A 172 -21.29 3.23 21.13
CA ASN A 172 -22.62 3.12 20.53
C ASN A 172 -23.28 1.80 20.91
#